data_AF-A0A8I0N856-F1
#
_entry.id   AF-A0A8I0N856-F1
#
_cell.length_a   1.000
_cell.length_b   1.000
_cell.length_c   1.000
_cell.angle_alpha   90.00
_cell.angle_beta   90.00
_cell.angle_gamma   90.00
#
_symmetry.space_group_name_H-M   'P 1'
#
loop_
_entity.id
_entity.type
_entity.pdbx_description
1 polymer ?
#
loop_
_entity_poly.entity_id
_entity_poly.type
_entity_poly.pdbx_seq_one_letter_code
_entity_poly.pdbx_strand_id
1 'polypeptide(L)' 'MNREEAARYIGVGTTKFDELVKDGRMPKGKRIDGRVVWDRYKLDASFTDLPDIPENLLESILAKAGRS' A
#
# COMPACT_ATOMS: atom_id res chain seq x y z
N MET A 1 -6.52 9.34 -10.94
CA MET A 1 -7.44 8.63 -10.02
C MET A 1 -7.73 9.50 -8.81
N ASN A 2 -8.95 9.44 -8.25
CA ASN A 2 -9.23 10.05 -6.95
C ASN A 2 -8.74 9.13 -5.80
N ARG A 3 -8.86 9.56 -4.55
CA ARG A 3 -8.40 8.78 -3.37
C ARG A 3 -9.07 7.41 -3.26
N GLU A 4 -10.37 7.33 -3.52
CA GLU A 4 -11.15 6.09 -3.42
C GLU A 4 -10.77 5.08 -4.50
N GLU A 5 -10.62 5.56 -5.73
CA GLU A 5 -10.17 4.79 -6.89
C GLU A 5 -8.75 4.25 -6.66
N ALA A 6 -7.84 5.08 -6.14
CA ALA A 6 -6.47 4.66 -5.84
C ALA A 6 -6.41 3.57 -4.75
N ALA A 7 -7.20 3.73 -3.68
CA ALA A 7 -7.30 2.73 -2.63
C ALA A 7 -7.87 1.40 -3.15
N ARG A 8 -8.94 1.47 -3.95
CA ARG A 8 -9.56 0.30 -4.58
C ARG A 8 -8.63 -0.38 -5.58
N TYR A 9 -7.83 0.38 -6.33
CA TYR A 9 -6.86 -0.14 -7.29
C TYR A 9 -5.85 -1.09 -6.64
N ILE A 10 -5.35 -0.75 -5.46
CA ILE A 10 -4.40 -1.60 -4.70
C ILE A 10 -5.10 -2.56 -3.72
N GLY A 11 -6.43 -2.62 -3.73
CA GLY A 11 -7.22 -3.54 -2.91
C GLY A 11 -7.32 -3.19 -1.42
N VAL A 12 -7.15 -1.93 -1.03
CA VAL A 12 -7.24 -1.49 0.39
C VAL A 12 -8.35 -0.49 0.64
N GLY A 13 -8.76 -0.33 1.90
CA GLY A 13 -9.66 0.74 2.31
C GLY A 13 -9.02 2.13 2.24
N THR A 14 -9.81 3.19 2.10
CA THR A 14 -9.32 4.58 1.98
C THR A 14 -8.49 5.04 3.18
N THR A 15 -8.85 4.62 4.39
CA THR A 15 -8.07 4.88 5.62
C THR A 15 -6.70 4.23 5.53
N LYS A 16 -6.64 2.95 5.15
CA LYS A 16 -5.38 2.22 5.01
C LYS A 16 -4.49 2.81 3.93
N PHE A 17 -5.10 3.24 2.82
CA PHE A 17 -4.38 3.94 1.77
C PHE A 17 -3.72 5.23 2.27
N ASP A 18 -4.42 6.01 3.08
CA ASP A 18 -3.87 7.23 3.69
C ASP A 18 -2.69 6.93 4.63
N GLU A 19 -2.81 5.87 5.43
CA GLU A 19 -1.70 5.38 6.26
C GLU A 19 -0.49 4.99 5.41
N LEU A 20 -0.68 4.26 4.30
CA LEU A 20 0.41 3.87 3.40
C LEU A 20 1.08 5.08 2.74
N VAL A 21 0.31 6.10 2.36
CA VAL A 21 0.85 7.35 1.81
C VAL A 21 1.63 8.13 2.87
N LYS A 22 1.17 8.12 4.12
CA LYS A 22 1.85 8.75 5.26
C LYS A 22 3.15 8.01 5.63
N ASP A 23 3.13 6.69 5.59
CA ASP A 23 4.26 5.80 5.86
C ASP A 23 5.33 5.84 4.73
N GLY A 24 5.01 6.46 3.59
CA GLY A 24 5.91 6.56 2.43
C GLY A 24 5.91 5.33 1.52
N ARG A 25 5.06 4.35 1.83
CA ARG A 25 4.84 3.12 1.06
C ARG A 25 4.01 3.31 -0.21
N MET A 26 3.25 4.41 -0.27
CA MET A 26 2.47 4.81 -1.45
C MET A 26 2.80 6.24 -1.86
N PRO A 27 2.68 6.57 -3.16
CA PRO A 27 3.02 7.88 -3.66
C PRO A 27 2.04 8.93 -3.15
N LYS A 28 2.55 10.13 -2.85
CA LYS A 28 1.71 11.28 -2.52
C LYS A 28 0.92 11.73 -3.74
N GLY A 29 -0.36 12.05 -3.54
CA GLY A 29 -1.23 12.55 -4.59
C GLY A 29 -0.75 13.90 -5.11
N LYS A 30 -0.90 14.13 -6.42
CA LYS A 30 -0.60 15.42 -7.04
C LYS A 30 -1.85 16.30 -6.98
N ARG A 31 -1.69 17.52 -6.46
CA ARG A 31 -2.76 18.52 -6.50
C ARG A 31 -2.79 19.15 -7.89
N ILE A 32 -3.90 18.98 -8.58
CA ILE A 32 -4.20 19.65 -9.85
C ILE A 32 -5.43 20.52 -9.58
N ASP A 33 -5.21 21.84 -9.62
CA ASP A 33 -6.20 22.85 -9.25
C ASP A 33 -6.79 22.60 -7.83
N GLY A 34 -8.04 22.15 -7.79
CA GLY A 34 -8.80 21.86 -6.56
C GLY A 34 -8.91 20.37 -6.20
N ARG A 35 -8.33 19.46 -6.98
CA ARG A 35 -8.45 18.02 -6.75
C ARG A 35 -7.08 17.37 -6.54
N VAL A 36 -7.04 16.42 -5.61
CA VAL A 36 -5.87 15.56 -5.42
C VAL A 36 -6.07 14.31 -6.27
N VAL A 37 -5.13 14.08 -7.18
CA VAL A 37 -5.16 12.94 -8.09
C VAL A 37 -3.89 12.11 -7.97
N TRP A 38 -4.08 10.80 -8.01
CA TRP A 38 -3.00 9.82 -8.06
C TRP A 38 -2.79 9.32 -9.49
N ASP A 39 -1.52 9.10 -9.79
CA ASP A 39 -1.05 8.50 -11.02
C ASP A 39 -1.00 6.98 -10.86
N ARG A 40 -1.61 6.26 -11.81
CA ARG A 40 -1.68 4.79 -11.78
C ARG A 40 -0.29 4.17 -11.86
N TYR A 41 0.58 4.67 -12.74
CA TYR A 41 1.92 4.11 -12.93
C TYR A 41 2.77 4.30 -11.68
N LYS A 42 2.58 5.41 -10.96
CA LYS A 42 3.27 5.62 -9.67
C LYS A 42 2.78 4.67 -8.59
N LEU A 43 1.47 4.42 -8.53
CA LEU A 43 0.90 3.44 -7.60
C LEU A 43 1.46 2.05 -7.89
N ASP A 44 1.49 1.66 -9.15
CA ASP A 44 1.99 0.38 -9.63
C ASP A 44 3.48 0.19 -9.32
N ALA A 45 4.30 1.20 -9.61
CA ALA A 45 5.73 1.19 -9.29
C ALA A 45 5.99 1.12 -7.79
N SER A 46 5.25 1.90 -6.98
CA SER A 46 5.41 1.89 -5.52
C SER A 46 4.93 0.58 -4.91
N PHE A 47 3.87 -0.02 -5.46
CA PHE A 47 3.38 -1.32 -5.04
C PHE A 47 4.36 -2.44 -5.38
N THR A 48 4.95 -2.41 -6.57
CA THR A 48 6.00 -3.35 -7.01
C THR A 48 7.27 -3.25 -6.16
N ASP A 49 7.60 -2.05 -5.68
CA ASP A 49 8.73 -1.81 -4.78
C ASP A 49 8.47 -2.28 -3.34
N LEU A 50 7.20 -2.49 -2.95
CA LEU A 50 6.92 -2.99 -1.61
C LEU A 50 7.59 -4.36 -1.44
N PRO A 51 8.26 -4.59 -0.30
CA PRO A 51 8.81 -5.90 -0.02
C PRO A 51 7.64 -6.88 -0.02
N ASP A 52 7.77 -7.93 -0.83
CA ASP A 52 6.87 -9.06 -0.77
C ASP A 52 6.85 -9.53 0.67
N ILE A 53 5.65 -9.70 1.24
CA ILE A 53 5.57 -10.35 2.54
C ILE A 53 6.20 -11.72 2.29
N PRO A 54 7.24 -12.14 3.02
CA PRO A 54 7.76 -13.48 2.82
C PRO A 54 6.57 -14.41 2.89
N GLU A 55 6.41 -15.25 1.87
CA GLU A 55 5.32 -16.23 1.69
C GLU A 55 5.07 -17.08 2.96
N ASN A 56 6.01 -16.99 3.88
CA ASN A 56 6.14 -17.59 5.17
C ASN A 56 5.71 -16.71 6.36
N LEU A 57 4.61 -15.97 6.24
CA LEU A 57 3.92 -15.47 7.44
C LEU A 57 3.49 -16.65 8.32
N LEU A 58 3.06 -17.76 7.70
CA LEU A 58 2.82 -19.04 8.38
C LEU A 58 4.08 -19.60 9.04
N GLU A 59 5.23 -19.68 8.37
CA GLU A 59 6.45 -20.17 9.03
C GLU A 59 6.92 -19.23 10.14
N SER A 60 6.72 -17.92 10.01
CA SER A 60 7.09 -16.96 11.06
C SER A 60 6.22 -17.11 12.31
N ILE A 61 4.94 -17.45 12.15
CA ILE A 61 4.01 -17.71 13.26
C ILE A 61 4.30 -19.10 13.86
N LEU A 62 4.59 -20.12 13.03
CA LEU A 62 4.93 -21.47 13.47
C LEU A 62 6.31 -21.53 14.17
N ALA A 63 7.31 -20.80 13.67
CA ALA A 63 8.64 -20.69 14.29
C ALA A 63 8.59 -20.02 15.67
N LYS A 64 7.64 -19.11 15.88
CA LYS A 64 7.40 -18.49 17.20
C LYS A 64 6.66 -19.42 18.16
N ALA A 65 5.88 -20.36 17.64
CA ALA A 65 5.14 -21.36 18.43
C ALA A 65 5.95 -22.63 18.75
N GLY A 66 7.00 -22.95 17.98
CA GLY A 66 7.83 -24.15 18.14
C GLY A 66 8.98 -24.05 19.13
N ARG A 67 9.04 -23.01 19.98
CA ARG A 67 10.05 -22.86 21.03
C ARG A 67 9.40 -22.82 22.41
N SER A 68 8.81 -23.94 22.82
CA SER A 68 8.48 -24.27 24.21
C SER A 68 8.30 -25.78 24.33
#